data_AF-F3FT43-F1
#
_entry.id   AF-F3FT43-F1
#
_cell.length_a   1.000
_cell.length_b   1.000
_cell.length_c   1.000
_cell.angle_alpha   90.00
_cell.angle_beta   90.00
_cell.angle_gamma   90.00
#
_symmetry.space_group_name_H-M   'P 1'
#
loop_
_entity.id
_entity.type
_entity.pdbx_description
1 polymer ?
#
loop_
_entity_poly.entity_id
_entity_poly.type
_entity_poly.pdbx_seq_one_letter_code
_entity_poly.pdbx_strand_id
1 'polypeptide(L)'
;GLRRRLSAAWMLTSILLLVGAVLSILKGFDWEEASMLLLTACLLLTFRRSFYRPSRLLELPFSPVYLIASICVVGASIWLLLFAYQDVPYSHQLWWQFTLDADAPRGLRSALGSAVLLVVVSLTWLLRTARPVIKLPDAADLDKAAEILKASKQPDGGLVLTGDKAILFHPAGNAFLMYSHRGRSLVALYDPIGPTQQRAELIWQFRDLCDVHHARPVFYQVRAENLPFYMDIGLTAIKLGEEARVDLRRFDIDAKGKEMKDLRYTWNRGGRDGLSLEIYEPGQAPIDELKVISDAWLTGKNVREKG
;
A
#
# COMPACT_ATOMS: atom_id res chain seq x y z
N GLY A 1 8.40 -10.55 -4.19
CA GLY A 1 8.48 -10.77 -2.73
C GLY A 1 9.59 -9.96 -2.08
N LEU A 2 10.85 -10.35 -2.27
CA LEU A 2 12.02 -9.73 -1.61
C LEU A 2 12.17 -8.23 -1.85
N ARG A 3 12.03 -7.75 -3.10
CA ARG A 3 12.08 -6.30 -3.42
C ARG A 3 11.05 -5.47 -2.63
N ARG A 4 9.93 -6.07 -2.25
CA ARG A 4 8.86 -5.43 -1.45
C ARG A 4 9.04 -5.62 0.07
N ARG A 5 10.19 -6.13 0.52
CA ARG A 5 10.58 -6.29 1.93
C ARG A 5 9.60 -7.15 2.77
N LEU A 6 8.94 -8.12 2.13
CA LEU A 6 7.95 -9.01 2.76
C LEU A 6 8.62 -10.11 3.59
N SER A 7 8.23 -10.26 4.86
CA SER A 7 8.74 -11.28 5.79
C SER A 7 8.43 -12.71 5.34
N ALA A 8 7.23 -12.95 4.81
CA ALA A 8 6.84 -14.27 4.30
C ALA A 8 7.62 -14.65 3.04
N ALA A 9 7.94 -13.67 2.18
CA ALA A 9 8.76 -13.92 1.00
C ALA A 9 10.21 -14.22 1.38
N TRP A 10 10.75 -13.49 2.36
CA TRP A 10 12.04 -13.79 2.95
C TRP A 10 12.10 -15.22 3.50
N MET A 11 11.12 -15.61 4.33
CA MET A 11 11.06 -16.94 4.94
C MET A 11 10.98 -18.04 3.88
N LEU A 12 10.08 -17.91 2.90
CA LEU A 12 9.90 -18.90 1.84
C LEU A 12 11.15 -19.02 0.95
N THR A 13 11.77 -17.89 0.56
CA THR A 13 13.00 -17.93 -0.23
C THR A 13 14.16 -18.52 0.57
N SER A 14 14.32 -18.18 1.84
CA SER A 14 15.36 -18.79 2.69
C SER A 14 15.17 -20.31 2.84
N ILE A 15 13.94 -20.78 3.04
CA ILE A 15 13.64 -22.22 3.10
C ILE A 15 13.98 -22.90 1.77
N LEU A 16 13.55 -22.33 0.64
CA LEU A 16 13.82 -22.88 -0.69
C LEU A 16 15.32 -22.95 -1.00
N LEU A 17 16.09 -21.92 -0.64
CA LEU A 17 17.54 -21.91 -0.83
C LEU A 17 18.23 -22.98 0.02
N LEU A 18 17.82 -23.16 1.28
CA LEU A 18 18.37 -24.20 2.16
C LEU A 18 18.03 -25.60 1.68
N VAL A 19 16.77 -25.84 1.30
CA VAL A 19 16.34 -27.13 0.72
C VAL A 19 17.07 -27.40 -0.59
N GLY A 20 17.21 -26.39 -1.45
CA GLY A 20 17.98 -26.49 -2.69
C GLY A 20 19.43 -26.88 -2.46
N ALA A 21 20.11 -26.25 -1.50
CA ALA A 21 21.50 -26.58 -1.16
C ALA A 21 21.66 -28.04 -0.69
N VAL A 22 20.73 -28.51 0.16
CA VAL A 22 20.72 -29.92 0.63
C VAL A 22 20.51 -30.89 -0.54
N LEU A 23 19.59 -30.57 -1.45
CA LEU A 23 19.29 -31.40 -2.62
C LEU A 23 20.46 -31.43 -3.63
N SER A 24 21.16 -30.31 -3.86
CA SER A 24 22.36 -30.28 -4.74
C SER A 24 23.48 -31.17 -4.20
N ILE A 25 23.68 -31.20 -2.88
CA ILE A 25 24.67 -32.09 -2.25
C ILE A 25 24.25 -33.57 -2.41
N LEU A 26 22.98 -33.89 -2.16
CA LEU A 26 22.46 -35.26 -2.25
C LEU A 26 22.44 -35.83 -3.67
N LYS A 27 22.27 -34.99 -4.69
CA LYS A 27 22.11 -35.42 -6.08
C LYS A 27 23.43 -35.81 -6.75
N GLY A 28 24.54 -35.15 -6.40
CA GLY A 28 25.80 -35.34 -7.11
C GLY A 28 27.05 -34.80 -6.41
N PHE A 29 26.95 -34.36 -5.15
CA PHE A 29 28.04 -33.66 -4.46
C PHE A 29 28.47 -32.35 -5.17
N ASP A 30 27.50 -31.65 -5.79
CA ASP A 30 27.70 -30.37 -6.48
C ASP A 30 27.92 -29.23 -5.48
N TRP A 31 29.13 -29.19 -4.90
CA TRP A 31 29.52 -28.28 -3.82
C TRP A 31 29.52 -26.81 -4.26
N GLU A 32 29.80 -26.53 -5.53
CA GLU A 32 29.78 -25.19 -6.11
C GLU A 32 28.37 -24.57 -6.02
N GLU A 33 27.35 -25.29 -6.49
CA GLU A 33 25.96 -24.85 -6.45
C GLU A 33 25.45 -24.68 -5.02
N ALA A 34 25.74 -25.66 -4.16
CA ALA A 34 25.34 -25.62 -2.76
C ALA A 34 25.96 -24.43 -2.01
N SER A 35 27.22 -24.08 -2.30
CA SER A 35 27.92 -22.95 -1.70
C SER A 35 27.28 -21.60 -2.10
N MET A 36 26.88 -21.43 -3.37
CA MET A 36 26.21 -20.21 -3.84
C MET A 36 24.82 -20.04 -3.22
N LEU A 37 24.06 -21.13 -3.10
CA LEU A 37 22.74 -21.13 -2.45
C LEU A 37 22.86 -20.78 -0.96
N LEU A 38 23.83 -21.37 -0.25
CA LEU A 38 24.11 -21.08 1.16
C LEU A 38 24.58 -19.65 1.39
N LEU A 39 25.46 -19.12 0.53
CA LEU A 39 25.90 -17.72 0.60
C LEU A 39 24.71 -16.77 0.46
N THR A 40 23.84 -17.02 -0.52
CA THR A 40 22.64 -16.22 -0.76
C THR A 40 21.67 -16.29 0.42
N ALA A 41 21.47 -17.49 0.98
CA ALA A 41 20.65 -17.68 2.17
C ALA A 41 21.24 -16.92 3.38
N CYS A 42 22.55 -16.99 3.59
CA CYS A 42 23.25 -16.30 4.68
C CYS A 42 23.14 -14.77 4.57
N LEU A 43 23.30 -14.22 3.36
CA LEU A 43 23.07 -12.79 3.11
C LEU A 43 21.63 -12.40 3.45
N LEU A 44 20.64 -13.16 2.98
CA LEU A 44 19.23 -12.90 3.32
C LEU A 44 18.99 -12.97 4.83
N LEU A 45 19.57 -13.94 5.54
CA LEU A 45 19.44 -14.08 7.00
C LEU A 45 20.08 -12.89 7.74
N THR A 46 21.23 -12.40 7.27
CA THR A 46 21.92 -11.22 7.84
C THR A 46 21.04 -9.97 7.72
N PHE A 47 20.38 -9.80 6.58
CA PHE A 47 19.44 -8.70 6.33
C PHE A 47 18.00 -8.96 6.84
N ARG A 48 17.78 -9.92 7.76
CA ARG A 48 16.45 -10.23 8.31
C ARG A 48 15.70 -8.98 8.81
N ARG A 49 16.40 -8.03 9.44
CA ARG A 49 15.81 -6.79 9.98
C ARG A 49 15.22 -5.89 8.89
N SER A 50 15.68 -6.02 7.64
CA SER A 50 15.14 -5.28 6.50
C SER A 50 13.80 -5.84 6.00
N PHE A 51 13.41 -7.05 6.41
CA PHE A 51 12.18 -7.76 6.00
C PHE A 51 11.17 -7.84 7.15
N TYR A 52 10.81 -6.68 7.73
CA TYR A 52 9.96 -6.60 8.92
C TYR A 52 8.45 -6.77 8.64
N ARG A 53 8.03 -6.84 7.37
CA ARG A 53 6.61 -6.68 7.01
C ARG A 53 5.84 -8.00 6.98
N PRO A 54 4.79 -8.21 7.80
CA PRO A 54 3.92 -9.38 7.70
C PRO A 54 3.11 -9.32 6.40
N SER A 55 3.03 -10.42 5.65
CA SER A 55 2.17 -10.48 4.46
C SER A 55 1.62 -11.87 4.20
N ARG A 56 0.42 -11.91 3.61
CA ARG A 56 -0.14 -13.10 2.98
C ARG A 56 0.44 -13.18 1.58
N LEU A 57 1.32 -14.15 1.34
CA LEU A 57 2.02 -14.34 0.04
C LEU A 57 1.09 -14.47 -1.17
N LEU A 58 -0.17 -14.80 -0.94
CA LEU A 58 -1.19 -14.98 -1.96
C LEU A 58 -1.91 -13.69 -2.41
N GLU A 59 -1.65 -12.54 -1.79
CA GLU A 59 -2.33 -11.27 -2.10
C GLU A 59 -1.50 -10.34 -3.03
N LEU A 60 -0.43 -10.85 -3.64
CA LEU A 60 0.42 -10.05 -4.52
C LEU A 60 -0.30 -9.73 -5.85
N PRO A 61 -0.32 -8.47 -6.29
CA PRO A 61 -0.99 -8.11 -7.52
C PRO A 61 -0.25 -8.56 -8.77
N PHE A 62 -1.05 -8.87 -9.79
CA PHE A 62 -0.63 -9.26 -11.12
C PHE A 62 0.35 -8.23 -11.71
N SER A 63 1.55 -8.66 -12.07
CA SER A 63 2.46 -7.87 -12.92
C SER A 63 2.71 -8.64 -14.21
N PRO A 64 2.39 -8.07 -15.39
CA PRO A 64 2.64 -8.75 -16.67
C PRO A 64 4.12 -9.07 -16.88
N VAL A 65 5.03 -8.31 -16.24
CA VAL A 65 6.48 -8.58 -16.27
C VAL A 65 6.81 -9.92 -15.60
N TYR A 66 6.19 -10.22 -14.44
CA TYR A 66 6.44 -11.48 -13.75
C TYR A 66 5.79 -12.67 -14.47
N LEU A 67 4.67 -12.44 -15.17
CA LEU A 67 4.06 -13.46 -16.04
C LEU A 67 5.00 -13.79 -17.21
N ILE A 68 5.49 -12.77 -17.93
CA ILE A 68 6.43 -12.97 -19.05
C ILE A 68 7.70 -13.64 -18.56
N ALA A 69 8.28 -13.20 -17.43
CA ALA A 69 9.46 -13.83 -16.84
C ALA A 69 9.21 -15.32 -16.50
N SER A 70 8.04 -15.64 -15.94
CA SER A 70 7.68 -17.03 -15.62
C SER A 70 7.50 -17.87 -16.89
N ILE A 71 6.84 -17.32 -17.92
CA ILE A 71 6.69 -17.98 -19.24
C ILE A 71 8.06 -18.19 -19.90
N CYS A 72 8.96 -17.21 -19.83
CA CYS A 72 10.31 -17.32 -20.36
C CYS A 72 11.11 -18.39 -19.62
N VAL A 73 11.02 -18.49 -18.29
CA VAL A 73 11.71 -19.53 -17.52
C VAL A 73 11.17 -20.91 -17.86
N VAL A 74 9.85 -21.07 -17.95
CA VAL A 74 9.22 -22.34 -18.35
C VAL A 74 9.60 -22.69 -19.79
N GLY A 75 9.53 -21.73 -20.71
CA GLY A 75 9.91 -21.91 -22.11
C GLY A 75 11.39 -22.27 -22.27
N ALA A 76 12.29 -21.60 -21.56
CA ALA A 76 13.71 -21.92 -21.54
C ALA A 76 13.97 -23.31 -20.93
N SER A 77 13.25 -23.68 -19.87
CA SER A 77 13.35 -25.00 -19.25
C SER A 77 12.90 -26.10 -20.21
N ILE A 78 11.78 -25.90 -20.94
CA ILE A 78 11.29 -26.81 -21.96
C ILE A 78 12.29 -26.89 -23.12
N TRP A 79 12.80 -25.76 -23.59
CA TRP A 79 13.79 -25.73 -24.67
C TRP A 79 15.08 -26.46 -24.29
N LEU A 80 15.60 -26.21 -23.08
CA LEU A 80 16.81 -26.85 -22.58
C LEU A 80 16.60 -28.36 -22.40
N LEU A 81 15.39 -28.78 -22.01
CA LEU A 81 15.02 -30.20 -21.96
C LEU A 81 14.95 -30.83 -23.36
N LEU A 82 14.35 -30.16 -24.35
CA LEU A 82 14.35 -30.64 -25.73
C LEU A 82 15.76 -30.71 -26.32
N PHE A 83 16.59 -29.72 -26.03
CA PHE A 83 18.00 -29.67 -26.45
C PHE A 83 18.84 -30.78 -25.78
N ALA A 84 18.71 -30.97 -24.48
CA ALA A 84 19.47 -31.99 -23.74
C ALA A 84 19.12 -33.43 -24.16
N TYR A 85 17.93 -33.65 -24.75
CA TYR A 85 17.45 -34.97 -25.18
C TYR A 85 17.31 -35.08 -26.72
N GLN A 86 17.96 -34.20 -27.48
CA GLN A 86 17.90 -34.21 -28.95
C GLN A 86 18.51 -35.48 -29.58
N ASP A 87 19.42 -36.16 -28.87
CA ASP A 87 20.15 -37.34 -29.34
C ASP A 87 19.61 -38.67 -28.78
N VAL A 88 18.50 -38.65 -28.04
CA VAL A 88 17.86 -39.88 -27.52
C VAL A 88 16.83 -40.37 -28.55
N PRO A 89 16.92 -41.62 -29.05
CA PRO A 89 15.99 -42.14 -30.05
C PRO A 89 14.57 -42.12 -29.50
N TYR A 90 13.76 -41.20 -30.02
CA TYR A 90 12.36 -41.02 -29.67
C TYR A 90 11.56 -42.23 -30.19
N SER A 91 11.43 -43.28 -29.37
CA SER A 91 10.49 -44.36 -29.68
C SER A 91 9.06 -43.79 -29.62
N HIS A 92 8.25 -44.09 -30.64
CA HIS A 92 6.89 -43.59 -30.89
C HIS A 92 5.85 -43.96 -29.80
N GLN A 93 6.05 -43.55 -28.56
CA GLN A 93 5.07 -43.73 -27.48
C GLN A 93 4.60 -42.38 -26.95
N LEU A 94 3.28 -42.25 -26.81
CA LEU A 94 2.61 -41.01 -26.48
C LEU A 94 2.97 -40.58 -25.05
N TRP A 95 3.22 -39.29 -24.89
CA TRP A 95 3.67 -38.58 -23.68
C TRP A 95 2.94 -38.91 -22.36
N TRP A 96 1.73 -39.48 -22.40
CA TRP A 96 0.98 -39.92 -21.20
C TRP A 96 1.35 -41.31 -20.68
N GLN A 97 2.10 -42.14 -21.43
CA GLN A 97 2.57 -43.46 -20.97
C GLN A 97 3.89 -43.39 -20.16
N PHE A 98 4.60 -42.25 -20.22
CA PHE A 98 5.85 -42.00 -19.49
C PHE A 98 5.72 -41.93 -17.95
N THR A 99 4.50 -41.74 -17.44
CA THR A 99 4.25 -41.58 -15.99
C THR A 99 4.23 -42.90 -15.23
N LEU A 100 4.08 -44.05 -15.90
CA LEU A 100 3.89 -45.36 -15.24
C LEU A 100 4.94 -46.44 -15.60
N ASP A 101 5.67 -46.35 -16.72
CA ASP A 101 6.64 -47.39 -17.13
C ASP A 101 8.12 -47.09 -16.81
N ALA A 102 8.78 -48.00 -16.10
CA ALA A 102 10.08 -47.85 -15.40
C ALA A 102 11.28 -47.28 -16.19
N ASP A 103 11.23 -47.19 -17.51
CA ASP A 103 12.38 -46.84 -18.38
C ASP A 103 12.48 -45.36 -18.80
N ALA A 104 11.55 -44.49 -18.39
CA ALA A 104 11.73 -43.06 -18.59
C ALA A 104 12.87 -42.52 -17.70
N PRO A 105 13.87 -41.80 -18.27
CA PRO A 105 14.95 -41.18 -17.49
C PRO A 105 14.35 -40.38 -16.34
N ARG A 106 14.79 -40.65 -15.11
CA ARG A 106 14.25 -40.03 -13.87
C ARG A 106 14.17 -38.51 -13.97
N GLY A 107 15.07 -37.89 -14.73
CA GLY A 107 15.10 -36.45 -15.02
C GLY A 107 13.85 -35.94 -15.77
N LEU A 108 13.32 -36.70 -16.72
CA LEU A 108 12.17 -36.31 -17.53
C LEU A 108 10.89 -36.22 -16.67
N ARG A 109 10.71 -37.18 -15.75
CA ARG A 109 9.59 -37.19 -14.79
C ARG A 109 9.64 -36.05 -13.80
N SER A 110 10.82 -35.77 -13.24
CA SER A 110 10.98 -34.63 -12.33
C SER A 110 10.75 -33.30 -13.03
N ALA A 111 11.16 -33.18 -14.30
CA ALA A 111 10.95 -31.97 -15.09
C ALA A 111 9.47 -31.77 -15.46
N LEU A 112 8.78 -32.83 -15.89
CA LEU A 112 7.34 -32.79 -16.19
C LEU A 112 6.51 -32.51 -14.93
N GLY A 113 6.83 -33.15 -13.81
CA GLY A 113 6.19 -32.88 -12.52
C GLY A 113 6.38 -31.44 -12.06
N SER A 114 7.59 -30.90 -12.20
CA SER A 114 7.89 -29.50 -11.87
C SER A 114 7.17 -28.52 -12.81
N ALA A 115 7.09 -28.82 -14.10
CA ALA A 115 6.40 -28.01 -15.09
C ALA A 115 4.87 -28.00 -14.85
N VAL A 116 4.27 -29.16 -14.58
CA VAL A 116 2.84 -29.27 -14.25
C VAL A 116 2.54 -28.53 -12.94
N LEU A 117 3.39 -28.67 -11.92
CA LEU A 117 3.22 -27.96 -10.66
C LEU A 117 3.36 -26.43 -10.84
N LEU A 118 4.31 -25.98 -11.66
CA LEU A 118 4.45 -24.57 -12.06
C LEU A 118 3.20 -24.07 -12.79
N VAL A 119 2.64 -24.85 -13.71
CA VAL A 119 1.42 -24.48 -14.45
C VAL A 119 0.22 -24.41 -13.51
N VAL A 120 0.03 -25.40 -12.63
CA VAL A 120 -1.07 -25.39 -11.65
C VAL A 120 -0.94 -24.22 -10.67
N VAL A 121 0.26 -23.96 -10.16
CA VAL A 121 0.52 -22.79 -9.30
C VAL A 121 0.26 -21.50 -10.07
N SER A 122 0.74 -21.39 -11.31
CA SER A 122 0.54 -20.20 -12.14
C SER A 122 -0.94 -19.96 -12.45
N LEU A 123 -1.69 -21.02 -12.79
CA LEU A 123 -3.10 -20.94 -13.15
C LEU A 123 -3.98 -20.65 -11.93
N THR A 124 -3.70 -21.25 -10.78
CA THR A 124 -4.38 -20.93 -9.51
C THR A 124 -4.08 -19.51 -9.04
N TRP A 125 -2.88 -18.99 -9.30
CA TRP A 125 -2.55 -17.58 -9.07
C TRP A 125 -3.28 -16.65 -10.04
N LEU A 126 -3.38 -17.04 -11.32
CA LEU A 126 -4.03 -16.26 -12.37
C LEU A 126 -5.54 -16.14 -12.15
N LEU A 127 -6.20 -17.24 -11.75
CA LEU A 127 -7.66 -17.32 -11.62
C LEU A 127 -8.21 -16.80 -10.28
N ARG A 128 -7.38 -16.58 -9.25
CA ARG A 128 -7.84 -16.15 -7.91
C ARG A 128 -7.90 -14.62 -7.72
N THR A 129 -7.57 -13.82 -8.73
CA THR A 129 -7.44 -12.36 -8.59
C THR A 129 -8.75 -11.60 -8.82
N ALA A 130 -9.69 -11.74 -7.88
CA ALA A 130 -10.76 -10.74 -7.77
C ALA A 130 -10.14 -9.43 -7.25
N ARG A 131 -10.17 -8.37 -8.06
CA ARG A 131 -9.76 -7.04 -7.59
C ARG A 131 -10.69 -6.64 -6.44
N PRO A 132 -10.19 -6.25 -5.26
CA PRO A 132 -11.04 -5.70 -4.23
C PRO A 132 -11.77 -4.48 -4.80
N VAL A 133 -13.07 -4.35 -4.54
CA VAL A 133 -13.81 -3.16 -4.96
C VAL A 133 -13.56 -2.07 -3.92
N ILE A 134 -13.23 -0.86 -4.36
CA ILE A 134 -13.12 0.29 -3.46
C ILE A 134 -14.55 0.62 -3.02
N LYS A 135 -14.83 0.42 -1.73
CA LYS A 135 -16.11 0.73 -1.12
C LYS A 135 -15.99 2.02 -0.33
N LEU A 136 -17.06 2.79 -0.35
CA LEU A 136 -17.24 3.90 0.59
C LEU A 136 -17.48 3.32 1.99
N PRO A 137 -17.06 4.03 3.03
CA PRO A 137 -17.21 3.58 4.41
C PRO A 137 -18.69 3.48 4.78
N ASP A 138 -19.02 2.47 5.59
CA ASP A 138 -20.31 2.41 6.26
C ASP A 138 -20.30 3.24 7.56
N ALA A 139 -21.44 3.29 8.26
CA ALA A 139 -21.54 4.04 9.50
C ALA A 139 -20.56 3.52 10.57
N ALA A 140 -20.33 2.20 10.63
CA ALA A 140 -19.43 1.60 11.60
C ALA A 140 -17.96 1.96 11.34
N ASP A 141 -17.56 2.01 10.06
CA ASP A 141 -16.25 2.48 9.63
C ASP A 141 -16.04 3.95 9.99
N LEU A 142 -17.06 4.80 9.77
CA LEU A 142 -17.01 6.22 10.15
C LEU A 142 -16.88 6.41 11.66
N ASP A 143 -17.64 5.66 12.46
CA ASP A 143 -17.55 5.68 13.92
C ASP A 143 -16.16 5.29 14.41
N LYS A 144 -15.60 4.21 13.84
CA LYS A 144 -14.23 3.78 14.14
C LYS A 144 -13.19 4.82 13.75
N ALA A 145 -13.34 5.46 12.59
CA ALA A 145 -12.46 6.54 12.17
C ALA A 145 -12.56 7.74 13.11
N ALA A 146 -13.76 8.07 13.59
CA ALA A 146 -13.99 9.12 14.59
C ALA A 146 -13.30 8.83 15.92
N GLU A 147 -13.32 7.57 16.39
CA GLU A 147 -12.60 7.15 17.59
C GLU A 147 -11.09 7.33 17.44
N ILE A 148 -10.51 6.85 16.32
CA ILE A 148 -9.08 7.01 16.04
C ILE A 148 -8.72 8.50 15.96
N LEU A 149 -9.56 9.31 15.33
CA LEU A 149 -9.35 10.76 15.19
C LEU A 149 -9.32 11.45 16.55
N LYS A 150 -10.26 11.16 17.44
CA LYS A 150 -10.33 11.71 18.82
C LYS A 150 -9.08 11.35 19.63
N ALA A 151 -8.50 10.17 19.41
CA ALA A 151 -7.26 9.74 20.07
C ALA A 151 -5.99 10.35 19.42
N SER A 152 -6.12 10.94 18.22
CA SER A 152 -5.00 11.49 17.46
C SER A 152 -4.74 12.97 17.78
N LYS A 153 -3.64 13.51 17.23
CA LYS A 153 -3.31 14.95 17.27
C LYS A 153 -3.46 15.60 15.88
N GLN A 154 -4.32 15.04 15.03
CA GLN A 154 -4.43 15.39 13.61
C GLN A 154 -5.89 15.78 13.27
N PRO A 155 -6.35 16.99 13.67
CA PRO A 155 -7.75 17.40 13.50
C PRO A 155 -8.21 17.45 12.04
N ASP A 156 -7.28 17.70 11.10
CA ASP A 156 -7.55 17.70 9.66
C ASP A 156 -8.14 16.38 9.16
N GLY A 157 -7.89 15.27 9.88
CA GLY A 157 -8.50 13.97 9.63
C GLY A 157 -10.03 13.94 9.78
N GLY A 158 -10.65 14.98 10.36
CA GLY A 158 -12.10 15.12 10.48
C GLY A 158 -12.86 15.09 9.16
N LEU A 159 -12.18 15.40 8.04
CA LEU A 159 -12.78 15.30 6.70
C LEU A 159 -13.08 13.86 6.26
N VAL A 160 -12.73 12.85 7.06
CA VAL A 160 -13.19 11.47 6.84
C VAL A 160 -14.70 11.33 7.08
N LEU A 161 -15.27 12.16 7.96
CA LEU A 161 -16.67 12.08 8.40
C LEU A 161 -17.68 12.54 7.35
N THR A 162 -17.21 13.10 6.23
CA THR A 162 -18.07 13.40 5.07
C THR A 162 -18.53 12.15 4.33
N GLY A 163 -17.86 11.01 4.51
CA GLY A 163 -18.27 9.71 3.96
C GLY A 163 -18.06 9.54 2.45
N ASP A 164 -17.53 10.54 1.76
CA ASP A 164 -17.25 10.54 0.32
C ASP A 164 -15.87 9.94 -0.04
N LYS A 165 -15.10 9.55 0.97
CA LYS A 165 -13.74 9.00 0.84
C LYS A 165 -13.68 7.60 1.40
N ALA A 166 -13.06 6.68 0.64
CA ALA A 166 -12.79 5.33 1.10
C ALA A 166 -11.75 5.35 2.23
N ILE A 167 -11.83 4.38 3.15
CA ILE A 167 -10.96 4.32 4.33
C ILE A 167 -10.15 3.03 4.27
N LEU A 168 -8.83 3.16 4.43
CA LEU A 168 -7.91 2.06 4.64
C LEU A 168 -7.50 2.04 6.12
N PHE A 169 -7.99 1.05 6.86
CA PHE A 169 -7.61 0.87 8.26
C PHE A 169 -6.31 0.10 8.41
N HIS A 170 -5.54 0.48 9.42
CA HIS A 170 -4.41 -0.32 9.86
C HIS A 170 -4.92 -1.60 10.56
N PRO A 171 -4.26 -2.77 10.39
CA PRO A 171 -4.68 -4.01 11.04
C PRO A 171 -4.76 -3.94 12.57
N ALA A 172 -3.96 -3.08 13.20
CA ALA A 172 -4.01 -2.85 14.65
C ALA A 172 -5.22 -2.00 15.10
N GLY A 173 -6.01 -1.46 14.17
CA GLY A 173 -7.24 -0.71 14.48
C GLY A 173 -7.05 0.70 15.04
N ASN A 174 -5.82 1.21 15.13
CA ASN A 174 -5.48 2.48 15.76
C ASN A 174 -4.98 3.56 14.78
N ALA A 175 -5.08 3.31 13.48
CA ALA A 175 -4.70 4.25 12.43
C ALA A 175 -5.54 4.02 11.18
N PHE A 176 -5.74 5.06 10.38
CA PHE A 176 -6.42 4.97 9.09
C PHE A 176 -5.84 5.94 8.06
N LEU A 177 -6.09 5.67 6.79
CA LEU A 177 -5.81 6.56 5.67
C LEU A 177 -7.08 6.71 4.85
N MET A 178 -7.47 7.94 4.54
CA MET A 178 -8.62 8.24 3.69
C MET A 178 -8.17 8.57 2.27
N TYR A 179 -8.86 8.04 1.27
CA TYR A 179 -8.49 8.21 -0.13
C TYR A 179 -9.70 8.17 -1.06
N SER A 180 -9.53 8.64 -2.29
CA SER A 180 -10.53 8.55 -3.35
C SER A 180 -9.89 8.11 -4.66
N HIS A 181 -10.70 7.50 -5.54
CA HIS A 181 -10.27 7.04 -6.85
C HIS A 181 -10.62 8.08 -7.92
N ARG A 182 -9.61 8.61 -8.61
CA ARG A 182 -9.78 9.56 -9.70
C ARG A 182 -8.94 9.17 -10.92
N GLY A 183 -9.62 8.85 -12.02
CA GLY A 183 -8.96 8.45 -13.26
C GLY A 183 -8.15 7.16 -13.08
N ARG A 184 -6.81 7.25 -13.20
CA ARG A 184 -5.87 6.13 -12.98
C ARG A 184 -5.06 6.29 -11.69
N SER A 185 -5.55 7.10 -10.76
CA SER A 185 -4.84 7.43 -9.52
C SER A 185 -5.73 7.18 -8.31
N LEU A 186 -5.12 6.65 -7.25
CA LEU A 186 -5.68 6.70 -5.91
C LEU A 186 -5.05 7.88 -5.18
N VAL A 187 -5.88 8.80 -4.74
CA VAL A 187 -5.46 10.05 -4.10
C VAL A 187 -5.80 9.96 -2.63
N ALA A 188 -4.78 9.79 -1.79
CA ALA A 188 -4.90 9.93 -0.34
C ALA A 188 -5.00 11.40 0.03
N LEU A 189 -5.88 11.72 0.97
CA LEU A 189 -6.02 13.07 1.52
C LEU A 189 -5.25 13.13 2.85
N TYR A 190 -4.31 14.08 2.92
CA TYR A 190 -3.37 14.26 4.04
C TYR A 190 -2.44 13.06 4.27
N ASP A 191 -1.68 13.14 5.36
CA ASP A 191 -0.95 12.01 5.92
C ASP A 191 -1.93 11.03 6.61
N PRO A 192 -1.58 9.73 6.74
CA PRO A 192 -2.37 8.81 7.54
C PRO A 192 -2.60 9.33 8.96
N ILE A 193 -3.76 9.02 9.54
CA ILE A 193 -4.16 9.46 10.88
C ILE A 193 -3.81 8.35 11.87
N GLY A 194 -3.06 8.66 12.92
CA GLY A 194 -2.65 7.71 13.95
C GLY A 194 -1.18 7.87 14.38
N PRO A 195 -0.63 6.92 15.17
CA PRO A 195 0.74 7.01 15.66
C PRO A 195 1.79 6.83 14.54
N THR A 196 2.98 7.40 14.72
CA THR A 196 4.02 7.52 13.68
C THR A 196 4.39 6.20 13.02
N GLN A 197 4.50 5.11 13.79
CA GLN A 197 4.87 3.81 13.25
C GLN A 197 3.80 3.27 12.30
N GLN A 198 2.53 3.34 12.69
CA GLN A 198 1.41 2.87 11.89
C GLN A 198 1.17 3.76 10.65
N ARG A 199 1.49 5.06 10.72
CA ARG A 199 1.47 5.92 9.52
C ARG A 199 2.44 5.42 8.46
N ALA A 200 3.68 5.11 8.84
CA ALA A 200 4.68 4.58 7.90
C ALA A 200 4.22 3.24 7.28
N GLU A 201 3.64 2.36 8.08
CA GLU A 201 3.08 1.08 7.60
C GLU A 201 1.90 1.28 6.65
N LEU A 202 0.99 2.22 6.95
CA LEU A 202 -0.15 2.55 6.09
C LEU A 202 0.25 3.14 4.75
N ILE A 203 1.31 3.95 4.69
CA ILE A 203 1.84 4.50 3.42
C ILE A 203 2.25 3.35 2.49
N TRP A 204 2.91 2.32 3.02
CA TRP A 204 3.25 1.11 2.26
C TRP A 204 2.03 0.26 1.88
N GLN A 205 1.07 0.10 2.80
CA GLN A 205 -0.17 -0.62 2.51
C GLN A 205 -0.97 0.07 1.40
N PHE A 206 -1.03 1.40 1.43
CA PHE A 206 -1.66 2.19 0.38
C PHE A 206 -0.94 2.04 -0.97
N ARG A 207 0.40 2.00 -0.97
CA ARG A 207 1.16 1.69 -2.18
C ARG A 207 0.80 0.33 -2.77
N ASP A 208 0.72 -0.71 -1.94
CA ASP A 208 0.34 -2.04 -2.39
C ASP A 208 -1.10 -2.08 -2.89
N LEU A 209 -2.02 -1.38 -2.22
CA LEU A 209 -3.39 -1.21 -2.69
C LEU A 209 -3.41 -0.56 -4.07
N CYS A 210 -2.64 0.51 -4.28
CA CYS A 210 -2.50 1.13 -5.59
C CYS A 210 -1.99 0.15 -6.66
N ASP A 211 -0.96 -0.63 -6.34
CA ASP A 211 -0.43 -1.67 -7.24
C ASP A 211 -1.50 -2.73 -7.59
N VAL A 212 -2.33 -3.14 -6.62
CA VAL A 212 -3.46 -4.08 -6.84
C VAL A 212 -4.53 -3.51 -7.77
N HIS A 213 -4.78 -2.21 -7.67
CA HIS A 213 -5.73 -1.52 -8.52
C HIS A 213 -5.12 -1.05 -9.85
N HIS A 214 -3.84 -1.31 -10.10
CA HIS A 214 -3.07 -0.73 -11.21
C HIS A 214 -3.19 0.80 -11.29
N ALA A 215 -3.33 1.44 -10.12
CA ALA A 215 -3.49 2.86 -9.96
C ALA A 215 -2.19 3.49 -9.46
N ARG A 216 -2.02 4.78 -9.74
CA ARG A 216 -0.87 5.56 -9.26
C ARG A 216 -1.17 6.06 -7.84
N PRO A 217 -0.30 5.81 -6.85
CA PRO A 217 -0.43 6.42 -5.53
C PRO A 217 -0.14 7.92 -5.63
N VAL A 218 -1.04 8.72 -5.07
CA VAL A 218 -0.88 10.17 -4.92
C VAL A 218 -1.27 10.53 -3.49
N PHE A 219 -0.49 11.39 -2.85
CA PHE A 219 -0.83 11.95 -1.54
C PHE A 219 -0.98 13.46 -1.68
N TYR A 220 -2.13 13.97 -1.24
CA TYR A 220 -2.47 15.39 -1.31
C TYR A 220 -2.26 16.07 0.04
N GLN A 221 -1.53 17.20 0.05
CA GLN A 221 -1.29 18.02 1.22
C GLN A 221 -0.65 17.24 2.40
N VAL A 222 0.52 16.65 2.15
CA VAL A 222 1.30 15.94 3.17
C VAL A 222 2.27 16.87 3.91
N ARG A 223 2.65 16.50 5.13
CA ARG A 223 3.61 17.25 5.95
C ARG A 223 5.04 16.83 5.63
N ALA A 224 5.97 17.79 5.76
CA ALA A 224 7.38 17.58 5.46
C ALA A 224 8.03 16.45 6.30
N GLU A 225 7.55 16.24 7.52
CA GLU A 225 8.05 15.20 8.44
C GLU A 225 7.88 13.77 7.90
N ASN A 226 6.92 13.53 7.00
CA ASN A 226 6.64 12.21 6.45
C ASN A 226 7.26 12.00 5.06
N LEU A 227 7.97 13.00 4.49
CA LEU A 227 8.64 12.91 3.19
C LEU A 227 9.56 11.70 3.03
N PRO A 228 10.37 11.31 4.05
CA PRO A 228 11.19 10.10 3.94
C PRO A 228 10.39 8.85 3.61
N PHE A 229 9.20 8.68 4.22
CA PHE A 229 8.34 7.52 3.99
C PHE A 229 7.77 7.51 2.56
N TYR A 230 7.47 8.68 1.99
CA TYR A 230 7.01 8.78 0.61
C TYR A 230 8.13 8.48 -0.40
N MET A 231 9.36 8.93 -0.13
CA MET A 231 10.51 8.61 -0.96
C MET A 231 10.82 7.10 -0.95
N ASP A 232 10.67 6.43 0.20
CA ASP A 232 10.87 4.98 0.33
C ASP A 232 9.92 4.15 -0.55
N ILE A 233 8.69 4.63 -0.79
CA ILE A 233 7.73 4.00 -1.71
C ILE A 233 7.87 4.47 -3.17
N GLY A 234 8.93 5.22 -3.47
CA GLY A 234 9.27 5.69 -4.82
C GLY A 234 8.45 6.89 -5.29
N LEU A 235 7.96 7.72 -4.37
CA LEU A 235 7.30 8.98 -4.71
C LEU A 235 8.27 10.17 -4.64
N THR A 236 7.99 11.17 -5.47
CA THR A 236 8.61 12.49 -5.38
C THR A 236 7.58 13.50 -4.88
N ALA A 237 8.04 14.53 -4.19
CA ALA A 237 7.19 15.57 -3.64
C ALA A 237 7.28 16.86 -4.47
N ILE A 238 6.14 17.55 -4.60
CA ILE A 238 6.03 18.86 -5.22
C ILE A 238 5.46 19.81 -4.18
N LYS A 239 6.07 20.99 -3.99
CA LYS A 239 5.56 22.00 -3.06
C LYS A 239 4.19 22.48 -3.55
N LEU A 240 3.15 22.19 -2.79
CA LEU A 240 1.77 22.59 -3.09
C LEU A 240 1.44 23.98 -2.54
N GLY A 241 1.90 24.27 -1.32
CA GLY A 241 1.59 25.50 -0.60
C GLY A 241 2.16 25.48 0.81
N GLU A 242 1.69 26.40 1.64
CA GLU A 242 2.06 26.53 3.04
C GLU A 242 0.81 26.57 3.92
N GLU A 243 0.88 25.94 5.09
CA GLU A 243 -0.19 25.94 6.08
C GLU A 243 0.16 26.92 7.20
N ALA A 244 -0.70 27.90 7.44
CA ALA A 244 -0.51 28.87 8.52
C ALA A 244 -1.04 28.29 9.84
N ARG A 245 -0.15 28.09 10.82
CA ARG A 245 -0.50 27.67 12.18
C ARG A 245 -0.10 28.75 13.17
N VAL A 246 -1.04 29.14 14.05
CA VAL A 246 -0.80 30.09 15.12
C VAL A 246 -0.40 29.34 16.39
N ASP A 247 0.73 29.70 17.00
CA ASP A 247 1.13 29.15 18.29
C ASP A 247 0.33 29.82 19.42
N LEU A 248 -0.73 29.14 19.88
CA LEU A 248 -1.63 29.64 20.92
C LEU A 248 -0.94 29.88 22.27
N ARG A 249 0.24 29.29 22.53
CA ARG A 249 0.99 29.51 23.78
C ARG A 249 1.76 30.83 23.76
N ARG A 250 2.09 31.31 22.56
CA ARG A 250 2.80 32.58 22.33
C ARG A 250 1.88 33.70 21.89
N PHE A 251 0.70 33.34 21.40
CA PHE A 251 -0.32 34.30 20.98
C PHE A 251 -0.87 35.03 22.22
N ASP A 252 -0.74 36.35 22.19
CA ASP A 252 -1.32 37.24 23.19
C ASP A 252 -1.83 38.48 22.46
N ILE A 253 -3.14 38.72 22.57
CA ILE A 253 -3.80 39.84 21.91
C ILE A 253 -3.38 41.19 22.49
N ASP A 254 -2.93 41.23 23.74
CA ASP A 254 -2.49 42.45 24.43
C ASP A 254 -0.99 42.74 24.23
N ALA A 255 -0.27 41.81 23.58
CA ALA A 255 1.13 41.99 23.27
C ALA A 255 1.39 43.27 22.44
N LYS A 256 2.56 43.88 22.70
CA LYS A 256 3.02 45.07 21.99
C LYS A 256 3.50 44.67 20.59
N GLY A 257 2.85 45.21 19.56
CA GLY A 257 3.19 44.96 18.16
C GLY A 257 2.16 45.58 17.23
N LYS A 258 2.58 45.95 16.01
CA LYS A 258 1.68 46.54 15.00
C LYS A 258 0.58 45.54 14.59
N GLU A 259 0.96 44.29 14.34
CA GLU A 259 0.03 43.23 13.94
C GLU A 259 -1.06 42.98 14.99
N MET A 260 -0.68 42.92 16.28
CA MET A 260 -1.64 42.76 17.38
C MET A 260 -2.51 44.01 17.59
N LYS A 261 -2.01 45.21 17.29
CA LYS A 261 -2.81 46.44 17.32
C LYS A 261 -3.97 46.37 16.33
N ASP A 262 -3.72 45.88 15.12
CA ASP A 262 -4.74 45.77 14.08
C ASP A 262 -5.80 44.70 14.45
N LEU A 263 -5.39 43.59 15.06
CA LEU A 263 -6.32 42.60 15.62
C LEU A 263 -7.17 43.16 16.76
N ARG A 264 -6.56 43.88 17.73
CA ARG A 264 -7.31 44.55 18.82
C ARG A 264 -8.31 45.56 18.29
N TYR A 265 -7.92 46.37 17.30
CA TYR A 265 -8.83 47.30 16.65
C TYR A 265 -10.01 46.57 16.00
N THR A 266 -9.74 45.49 15.27
CA THR A 266 -10.77 44.67 14.61
C THR A 266 -11.74 44.07 15.63
N TRP A 267 -11.23 43.52 16.73
CA TRP A 267 -12.04 42.99 17.83
C TRP A 267 -12.94 44.06 18.46
N ASN A 268 -12.36 45.21 18.84
CA ASN A 268 -13.10 46.31 19.48
C ASN A 268 -14.08 47.01 18.54
N ARG A 269 -13.78 47.05 17.24
CA ARG A 269 -14.71 47.56 16.23
C ARG A 269 -15.87 46.59 16.01
N GLY A 270 -15.58 45.30 15.84
CA GLY A 270 -16.62 44.27 15.69
C GLY A 270 -17.61 44.28 16.85
N GLY A 271 -17.12 44.37 18.09
CA GLY A 271 -18.00 44.48 19.26
C GLY A 271 -18.87 45.75 19.28
N ARG A 272 -18.35 46.90 18.82
CA ARG A 272 -19.14 48.14 18.68
C ARG A 272 -20.17 48.06 17.56
N ASP A 273 -19.86 47.30 16.51
CA ASP A 273 -20.76 47.06 15.38
C ASP A 273 -21.78 45.93 15.67
N GLY A 274 -21.76 45.34 16.89
CA GLY A 274 -22.73 44.34 17.36
C GLY A 274 -22.38 42.89 17.00
N LEU A 275 -21.15 42.60 16.54
CA LEU A 275 -20.71 41.24 16.24
C LEU A 275 -20.45 40.45 17.53
N SER A 276 -20.98 39.24 17.60
CA SER A 276 -20.77 38.27 18.67
C SER A 276 -20.37 36.92 18.09
N LEU A 277 -19.73 36.08 18.92
CA LEU A 277 -19.35 34.71 18.58
C LEU A 277 -20.00 33.77 19.59
N GLU A 278 -20.72 32.77 19.08
CA GLU A 278 -21.35 31.73 19.88
C GLU A 278 -20.76 30.37 19.49
N ILE A 279 -20.58 29.49 20.47
CA ILE A 279 -20.05 28.14 20.28
C ILE A 279 -21.15 27.15 20.64
N TYR A 280 -21.54 26.32 19.68
CA TYR A 280 -22.57 25.29 19.85
C TYR A 280 -21.92 23.91 19.95
N GLU A 281 -22.45 23.08 20.84
CA GLU A 281 -22.10 21.66 20.88
C GLU A 281 -22.61 20.93 19.61
N PRO A 282 -22.01 19.79 19.23
CA PRO A 282 -22.44 19.03 18.07
C PRO A 282 -23.95 18.74 18.08
N GLY A 283 -24.64 19.14 17.00
CA GLY A 283 -26.08 18.93 16.83
C GLY A 283 -27.00 20.02 17.42
N GLN A 284 -26.45 21.04 18.09
CA GLN A 284 -27.25 22.12 18.68
C GLN A 284 -27.33 23.39 17.81
N ALA A 285 -26.46 23.53 16.81
CA ALA A 285 -26.43 24.70 15.95
C ALA A 285 -27.68 24.80 15.05
N PRO A 286 -28.21 26.02 14.79
CA PRO A 286 -29.40 26.21 13.97
C PRO A 286 -29.13 25.96 12.48
N ILE A 287 -29.34 24.71 12.03
CA ILE A 287 -29.04 24.27 10.65
C ILE A 287 -29.76 25.11 9.59
N ASP A 288 -31.00 25.54 9.85
CA ASP A 288 -31.78 26.36 8.90
C ASP A 288 -31.14 27.73 8.67
N GLU A 289 -30.61 28.36 9.72
CA GLU A 289 -29.90 29.64 9.62
C GLU A 289 -28.55 29.48 8.93
N LEU A 290 -27.81 28.41 9.26
CA LEU A 290 -26.55 28.08 8.60
C LEU A 290 -26.73 27.88 7.09
N LYS A 291 -27.84 27.27 6.67
CA LYS A 291 -28.16 27.05 5.26
C LYS A 291 -28.33 28.38 4.51
N VAL A 292 -29.05 29.34 5.08
CA VAL A 292 -29.23 30.67 4.46
C VAL A 292 -27.89 31.36 4.22
N ILE A 293 -26.97 31.28 5.18
CA ILE A 293 -25.62 31.84 5.07
C ILE A 293 -24.82 31.12 3.98
N SER A 294 -24.88 29.79 3.96
CA SER A 294 -24.18 28.94 2.97
C SER A 294 -24.64 29.24 1.53
N ASP A 295 -25.96 29.30 1.32
CA ASP A 295 -26.57 29.58 0.01
C ASP A 295 -26.22 30.98 -0.49
N ALA A 296 -26.21 31.98 0.42
CA ALA A 296 -25.79 33.33 0.11
C ALA A 296 -24.30 33.40 -0.30
N TRP A 297 -23.44 32.64 0.37
CA TRP A 297 -22.01 32.59 0.06
C TRP A 297 -21.74 31.95 -1.31
N LEU A 298 -22.39 30.82 -1.61
CA LEU A 298 -22.27 30.13 -2.91
C LEU A 298 -22.72 31.02 -4.07
N THR A 299 -23.86 31.71 -3.90
CA THR A 299 -24.40 32.64 -4.89
C THR A 299 -23.46 33.84 -5.09
N GLY A 300 -22.97 34.44 -4.00
CA GLY A 300 -22.10 35.61 -4.06
C GLY A 300 -20.72 35.36 -4.68
N LYS A 301 -20.22 34.12 -4.60
CA LYS A 301 -18.95 33.72 -5.24
C LYS A 301 -19.13 33.15 -6.65
N ASN A 302 -20.36 32.87 -7.08
CA ASN A 302 -20.67 32.17 -8.33
C ASN A 302 -19.92 30.83 -8.45
N VAL A 303 -19.81 30.10 -7.34
CA VAL A 303 -19.09 28.82 -7.23
C VAL A 303 -20.08 27.72 -6.86
N ARG A 304 -19.94 26.54 -7.48
CA ARG A 304 -20.66 25.33 -7.07
C ARG A 304 -19.96 24.64 -5.91
N GLU A 305 -20.70 23.91 -5.08
CA GLU A 305 -20.11 23.04 -4.07
C GLU A 305 -19.01 22.17 -4.67
N LYS A 306 -17.86 22.12 -3.98
CA LYS A 306 -16.69 21.34 -4.39
C LYS A 306 -16.72 20.02 -3.63
N GLY A 307 -16.79 18.91 -4.37
CA GLY A 307 -16.61 17.53 -3.89
C GLY A 307 -15.43 16.86 -4.57
#